data_AF-A0A7S0G5S4-F1
#
_entry.id   AF-A0A7S0G5S4-F1
#
_cell.length_a   1.000
_cell.length_b   1.000
_cell.length_c   1.000
_cell.angle_alpha   90.00
_cell.angle_beta   90.00
_cell.angle_gamma   90.00
#
_symmetry.space_group_name_H-M   'P 1'
#
loop_
_entity.id
_entity.type
_entity.pdbx_description
1 polymer ?
#
loop_
_entity_poly.entity_id
_entity_poly.type
_entity_poly.pdbx_seq_one_letter_code
_entity_poly.pdbx_strand_id
1 'polypeptide(L)'
;EEESRGGWRARKRREKEWGRKDRQMRTEMDLGRMRLKWVCLLVLVWFGSGEVTVEMDNLVHEVALDAGFATPIDVDWIPGEVTRMIVCEKSGVIHLAINGVLQSKPFLDISNRVVSLGGRGLISCIIDTQFKKHPFLYVQYVDRRLNTSEDGVKSGKIVRFRVSKDLTRAFGQVVLIGKQVPPATGCGLNESIFSKDVICLDSKHHNMGGLAMSPSGNMFIALGDAQAPPDFEDTAFRTQDLEFMGGKVLCIT
;
A
#
# COMPACT_ATOMS: atom_id res chain seq x y z
N GLU A 1 21.80 -66.25 -7.44
CA GLU A 1 22.84 -65.21 -7.62
C GLU A 1 22.87 -64.53 -9.00
N GLU A 2 22.05 -64.93 -9.98
CA GLU A 2 22.03 -64.24 -11.30
C GLU A 2 21.09 -63.03 -11.40
N GLU A 3 19.98 -62.99 -10.64
CA GLU A 3 19.04 -61.84 -10.69
C GLU A 3 19.60 -60.54 -10.11
N SER A 4 20.50 -60.60 -9.12
CA SER A 4 21.11 -59.38 -8.54
C SER A 4 22.15 -58.73 -9.47
N ARG A 5 22.76 -59.51 -10.38
CA ARG A 5 23.74 -59.03 -11.37
C ARG A 5 23.06 -58.30 -12.54
N GLY A 6 21.84 -58.67 -12.91
CA GLY A 6 21.05 -58.01 -13.95
C GLY A 6 20.62 -56.59 -13.57
N GLY A 7 20.11 -56.41 -12.35
CA GLY A 7 19.71 -55.11 -11.82
C GLY A 7 20.86 -54.11 -11.69
N TRP A 8 22.04 -54.58 -11.26
CA TRP A 8 23.23 -53.73 -11.14
C TRP A 8 23.74 -53.21 -12.49
N ARG A 9 23.72 -54.07 -13.53
CA ARG A 9 24.10 -53.68 -14.91
C ARG A 9 23.11 -52.69 -15.52
N ALA A 10 21.81 -52.87 -15.27
CA ALA A 10 20.77 -51.94 -15.71
C ALA A 10 20.90 -50.55 -15.04
N ARG A 11 21.21 -50.52 -13.72
CA ARG A 11 21.46 -49.27 -12.99
C ARG A 11 22.69 -48.53 -13.51
N LYS A 12 23.82 -49.22 -13.73
CA LYS A 12 25.02 -48.60 -14.31
C LYS A 12 24.84 -48.08 -15.74
N ARG A 13 23.97 -48.70 -16.55
CA ARG A 13 23.61 -48.18 -17.88
C ARG A 13 22.83 -46.87 -17.77
N ARG A 14 21.84 -46.80 -16.88
CA ARG A 14 21.05 -45.57 -16.63
C ARG A 14 21.90 -44.42 -16.08
N GLU A 15 22.83 -44.69 -15.16
CA GLU A 15 23.76 -43.67 -14.64
C GLU A 15 24.70 -43.13 -15.74
N LYS A 16 25.16 -43.99 -16.66
CA LYS A 16 25.98 -43.56 -17.80
C LYS A 16 25.18 -42.73 -18.81
N GLU A 17 23.93 -43.09 -19.09
CA GLU A 17 23.04 -42.29 -19.95
C GLU A 17 22.73 -40.93 -19.33
N TRP A 18 22.44 -40.89 -18.02
CA TRP A 18 22.21 -39.64 -17.29
C TRP A 18 23.43 -38.73 -17.34
N GLY A 19 24.62 -39.27 -17.07
CA GLY A 19 25.88 -38.50 -17.17
C GLY A 19 26.23 -38.08 -18.61
N ARG A 20 25.67 -38.71 -19.65
CA ARG A 20 25.82 -38.27 -21.05
C ARG A 20 24.88 -37.12 -21.37
N LYS A 21 23.62 -37.21 -20.93
CA LYS A 21 22.61 -36.13 -21.07
C LYS A 21 22.99 -34.87 -20.30
N ASP A 22 23.50 -35.02 -19.08
CA ASP A 22 23.95 -33.89 -18.25
C ASP A 22 25.15 -33.17 -18.87
N ARG A 23 26.12 -33.90 -19.43
CA ARG A 23 27.22 -33.30 -20.20
C ARG A 23 26.72 -32.57 -21.45
N GLN A 24 25.79 -33.16 -22.19
CA GLN A 24 25.21 -32.52 -23.38
C GLN A 24 24.48 -31.21 -23.01
N MET A 25 23.67 -31.21 -21.94
CA MET A 25 22.98 -30.00 -21.46
C MET A 25 23.95 -28.91 -21.00
N ARG A 26 25.06 -29.26 -20.34
CA ARG A 26 26.10 -28.29 -19.94
C ARG A 26 26.79 -27.68 -21.17
N THR A 27 27.13 -28.48 -22.17
CA THR A 27 27.74 -27.96 -23.41
C THR A 27 26.78 -27.06 -24.19
N GLU A 28 25.48 -27.39 -24.24
CA GLU A 28 24.45 -26.53 -24.85
C GLU A 28 24.21 -25.23 -24.06
N MET A 29 24.26 -25.28 -22.73
CA MET A 29 24.22 -24.07 -21.87
C MET A 29 25.46 -23.19 -22.03
N ASP A 30 26.66 -23.76 -22.18
CA ASP A 30 27.89 -22.98 -22.39
C ASP A 30 27.95 -22.36 -23.80
N LEU A 31 27.47 -23.06 -24.83
CA LEU A 31 27.27 -22.51 -26.17
C LEU A 31 26.21 -21.38 -26.18
N GLY A 32 25.15 -21.51 -25.37
CA GLY A 32 24.15 -20.46 -25.15
C GLY A 32 24.72 -19.23 -24.45
N ARG A 33 25.55 -19.42 -23.41
CA ARG A 33 26.23 -18.33 -22.68
C ARG A 33 27.29 -17.61 -23.51
N MET A 34 27.99 -18.30 -24.41
CA MET A 34 28.97 -17.68 -25.30
C MET A 34 28.32 -16.90 -26.45
N ARG A 35 27.15 -17.32 -26.96
CA ARG A 35 26.43 -16.59 -28.02
C ARG A 35 25.69 -15.35 -27.49
N LEU A 36 25.25 -15.34 -26.23
CA LEU A 36 24.57 -14.19 -25.64
C LEU A 36 25.50 -13.00 -25.37
N LYS A 37 26.78 -13.25 -25.05
CA LYS A 37 27.78 -12.18 -24.78
C LYS A 37 28.15 -11.34 -26.01
N TRP A 38 28.03 -11.87 -27.22
CA TRP A 38 28.34 -11.14 -28.46
C TRP A 38 27.10 -10.46 -29.08
N VAL A 39 25.89 -10.96 -28.79
CA VAL A 39 24.65 -10.29 -29.22
C VAL A 39 24.39 -9.02 -28.40
N CYS A 40 24.77 -8.98 -27.12
CA CYS A 40 24.64 -7.76 -26.31
C CYS A 40 25.65 -6.64 -26.66
N LEU A 41 26.70 -6.93 -27.42
CA LEU A 41 27.73 -5.94 -27.81
C LEU A 41 27.47 -5.27 -29.18
N LEU A 42 26.45 -5.73 -29.93
CA LEU A 42 26.06 -5.16 -31.23
C LEU A 42 24.63 -4.58 -31.25
N VAL A 43 23.97 -4.47 -30.08
CA VAL A 43 22.76 -3.64 -29.88
C VAL A 43 23.09 -2.45 -28.96
N LEU A 44 24.23 -1.82 -29.21
CA LEU A 44 24.48 -0.42 -28.81
C LEU A 44 24.16 0.49 -30.00
N VAL A 45 22.93 0.35 -30.52
CA VAL A 45 22.36 1.26 -31.50
C VAL A 45 21.22 1.98 -30.79
N TRP A 46 21.55 3.19 -30.33
CA TRP A 46 20.62 4.32 -30.32
C TRP A 46 19.29 4.09 -29.57
N PHE A 47 19.37 3.88 -28.25
CA PHE A 47 18.38 4.52 -27.40
C PHE A 47 18.73 6.00 -27.39
N GLY A 48 18.30 6.71 -28.43
CA GLY A 48 18.09 8.15 -28.29
C GLY A 48 17.21 8.32 -27.06
N SER A 49 17.63 9.18 -26.15
CA SER A 49 16.74 9.78 -25.15
C SER A 49 15.69 10.58 -25.91
N GLY A 50 14.75 9.88 -26.55
CA GLY A 50 13.51 10.48 -26.98
C GLY A 50 12.82 10.85 -25.68
N GLU A 51 12.87 12.13 -25.33
CA GLU A 51 11.92 12.68 -24.39
C GLU A 51 10.55 12.40 -24.99
N VAL A 52 9.83 11.45 -24.40
CA VAL A 52 8.41 11.27 -24.71
C VAL A 52 7.73 12.45 -24.06
N THR A 53 7.55 13.52 -24.82
CA THR A 53 6.66 14.61 -24.44
C THR A 53 5.25 14.06 -24.48
N VAL A 54 4.70 13.72 -23.32
CA VAL A 54 3.28 13.43 -23.21
C VAL A 54 2.56 14.78 -23.29
N GLU A 55 1.94 15.07 -24.43
CA GLU A 55 1.00 16.19 -24.53
C GLU A 55 -0.20 15.88 -23.63
N MET A 56 -0.28 16.59 -22.51
CA MET A 56 -1.42 16.53 -21.62
C MET A 56 -2.32 17.72 -21.94
N ASP A 57 -3.19 17.57 -22.94
CA ASP A 57 -4.05 18.63 -23.48
C ASP A 57 -4.96 19.32 -22.44
N ASN A 58 -5.11 18.71 -21.25
CA ASN A 58 -5.91 19.22 -20.13
C ASN A 58 -5.11 19.34 -18.82
N LEU A 59 -3.77 19.34 -18.85
CA LEU A 59 -2.96 19.58 -17.66
C LEU A 59 -3.04 21.05 -17.27
N VAL A 60 -3.77 21.32 -16.20
CA VAL A 60 -3.98 22.70 -15.71
C VAL A 60 -2.79 23.17 -14.88
N HIS A 61 -2.07 22.26 -14.23
CA HIS A 61 -0.98 22.61 -13.33
C HIS A 61 -0.02 21.44 -13.14
N GLU A 62 1.28 21.71 -13.23
CA GLU A 62 2.35 20.76 -12.93
C GLU A 62 3.27 21.34 -11.86
N VAL A 63 3.62 20.53 -10.87
CA VAL A 63 4.63 20.91 -9.86
C VAL A 63 5.57 19.74 -9.66
N ALA A 64 6.84 19.93 -10.02
CA ALA A 64 7.88 19.00 -9.64
C ALA A 64 8.33 19.27 -8.19
N LEU A 65 8.23 18.26 -7.33
CA LEU A 65 8.80 18.27 -5.99
C LEU A 65 10.03 17.36 -5.96
N ASP A 66 11.22 17.92 -6.15
CA ASP A 66 12.47 17.20 -5.86
C ASP A 66 12.75 17.28 -4.35
N ALA A 67 11.95 16.53 -3.60
CA ALA A 67 12.05 16.44 -2.16
C ALA A 67 12.23 14.97 -1.78
N GLY A 68 13.20 14.70 -0.92
CA GLY A 68 13.58 13.34 -0.50
C GLY A 68 12.54 12.63 0.36
N PHE A 69 11.32 12.47 -0.16
CA PHE A 69 10.28 11.64 0.43
C PHE A 69 10.78 10.20 0.55
N ALA A 70 10.52 9.59 1.70
CA ALA A 70 10.89 8.20 1.95
C ALA A 70 9.90 7.25 1.28
N THR A 71 8.60 7.46 1.52
CA THR A 71 7.53 6.61 0.99
C THR A 71 6.23 7.41 0.85
N PRO A 72 6.10 8.26 -0.18
CA PRO A 72 4.87 9.00 -0.44
C PRO A 72 3.76 8.05 -0.88
N ILE A 73 2.54 8.27 -0.40
CA ILE A 73 1.38 7.40 -0.66
C ILE A 73 0.15 8.14 -1.21
N ASP A 74 0.06 9.45 -1.00
CA ASP A 74 -1.10 10.27 -1.38
C ASP A 74 -0.71 11.75 -1.44
N VAL A 75 -1.47 12.53 -2.20
CA VAL A 75 -1.29 13.98 -2.39
C VAL A 75 -2.65 14.65 -2.56
N ASP A 76 -2.81 15.84 -1.99
CA ASP A 76 -4.01 16.66 -2.21
C ASP A 76 -3.70 18.15 -2.14
N TRP A 77 -4.53 18.98 -2.77
CA TRP A 77 -4.40 20.44 -2.78
C TRP A 77 -5.39 21.08 -1.82
N ILE A 78 -4.99 22.19 -1.21
CA ILE A 78 -5.90 22.98 -0.38
C ILE A 78 -6.88 23.72 -1.32
N PRO A 79 -8.21 23.47 -1.25
CA PRO A 79 -9.15 24.09 -2.17
C PRO A 79 -9.13 25.62 -2.09
N GLY A 80 -8.98 26.26 -3.25
CA GLY A 80 -8.83 27.72 -3.36
C GLY A 80 -7.40 28.24 -3.23
N GLU A 81 -6.43 27.38 -2.93
CA GLU A 81 -5.01 27.71 -2.74
C GLU A 81 -4.14 26.79 -3.60
N VAL A 82 -4.13 27.01 -4.91
CA VAL A 82 -3.49 26.13 -5.91
C VAL A 82 -1.98 25.90 -5.68
N THR A 83 -1.33 26.77 -4.92
CA THR A 83 0.09 26.70 -4.61
C THR A 83 0.41 25.83 -3.40
N ARG A 84 -0.61 25.41 -2.65
CA ARG A 84 -0.47 24.65 -1.41
C ARG A 84 -1.00 23.24 -1.59
N MET A 85 -0.10 22.27 -1.46
CA MET A 85 -0.44 20.86 -1.47
C MET A 85 0.11 20.17 -0.24
N ILE A 86 -0.57 19.12 0.18
CA ILE A 86 -0.09 18.21 1.19
C ILE A 86 0.43 16.93 0.52
N VAL A 87 1.51 16.38 1.05
CA VAL A 87 2.07 15.09 0.60
C VAL A 87 2.11 14.17 1.79
N CYS A 88 1.50 13.00 1.67
CA CYS A 88 1.32 12.06 2.76
C CYS A 88 2.28 10.89 2.63
N GLU A 89 3.00 10.61 3.71
CA GLU A 89 3.94 9.49 3.77
C GLU A 89 3.39 8.35 4.61
N LYS A 90 3.66 7.13 4.16
CA LYS A 90 3.24 5.88 4.81
C LYS A 90 3.56 5.83 6.31
N SER A 91 4.65 6.48 6.73
CA SER A 91 5.10 6.55 8.13
C SER A 91 4.17 7.32 9.06
N GLY A 92 3.20 8.07 8.54
CA GLY A 92 2.29 8.91 9.33
C GLY A 92 2.68 10.38 9.40
N VAL A 93 3.60 10.82 8.54
CA VAL A 93 3.97 12.23 8.39
C VAL A 93 3.27 12.80 7.15
N ILE A 94 2.64 13.95 7.30
CA ILE A 94 2.04 14.72 6.21
C ILE A 94 2.82 16.02 6.09
N HIS A 95 3.41 16.23 4.92
CA HIS A 95 4.18 17.42 4.61
C HIS A 95 3.31 18.47 3.94
N LEU A 96 3.72 19.73 4.06
CA LEU A 96 3.18 20.84 3.29
C LEU A 96 4.22 21.24 2.24
N ALA A 97 3.80 21.40 1.00
CA ALA A 97 4.58 22.06 -0.03
C ALA A 97 3.88 23.36 -0.45
N ILE A 98 4.65 24.43 -0.61
CA ILE A 98 4.18 25.75 -1.03
C ILE A 98 4.98 26.17 -2.24
N ASN A 99 4.32 26.44 -3.37
CA ASN A 99 4.96 26.81 -4.64
C ASN A 99 6.08 25.83 -5.05
N GLY A 100 5.85 24.52 -4.89
CA GLY A 100 6.86 23.51 -5.21
C GLY A 100 7.99 23.37 -4.19
N VAL A 101 7.93 24.08 -3.05
CA VAL A 101 8.95 24.00 -2.00
C VAL A 101 8.39 23.26 -0.79
N LEU A 102 9.00 22.12 -0.45
CA LEU A 102 8.68 21.37 0.77
C LEU A 102 9.03 22.20 2.01
N GLN A 103 8.07 22.33 2.92
CA GLN A 103 8.26 23.07 4.17
C GLN A 103 8.99 22.20 5.20
N SER A 104 9.83 22.82 6.03
CA SER A 104 10.63 22.10 7.04
C SER A 104 9.80 21.55 8.21
N LYS A 105 8.65 22.15 8.49
CA LYS A 105 7.70 21.66 9.48
C LYS A 105 6.63 20.82 8.80
N PRO A 106 6.32 19.62 9.33
CA PRO A 106 5.23 18.83 8.79
C PRO A 106 3.90 19.55 9.00
N PHE A 107 2.98 19.36 8.05
CA PHE A 107 1.60 19.79 8.19
C PHE A 107 0.90 19.02 9.31
N LEU A 108 1.18 17.73 9.44
CA LEU A 108 0.72 16.86 10.53
C LEU A 108 1.74 15.74 10.76
N ASP A 109 1.98 15.39 12.02
CA ASP A 109 2.76 14.20 12.38
C ASP A 109 1.95 13.34 13.36
N ILE A 110 1.59 12.15 12.90
CA ILE A 110 0.94 11.09 13.68
C ILE A 110 1.75 9.79 13.64
N SER A 111 3.04 9.86 13.32
CA SER A 111 3.92 8.69 13.18
C SER A 111 3.93 7.78 14.40
N ASN A 112 3.77 8.35 15.60
CA ASN A 112 3.65 7.62 16.86
C ASN A 112 2.36 6.80 17.01
N ARG A 113 1.36 7.00 16.15
CA ARG A 113 0.08 6.27 16.12
C ARG A 113 0.01 5.27 14.97
N VAL A 114 0.88 5.38 13.97
CA VAL A 114 0.82 4.61 12.74
C VAL A 114 1.74 3.40 12.82
N VAL A 115 1.30 2.26 12.29
CA VAL A 115 2.17 1.11 11.99
C VAL A 115 2.39 1.04 10.47
N SER A 116 3.65 0.99 10.03
CA SER A 116 4.02 1.11 8.60
C SER A 116 4.56 -0.19 7.98
N LEU A 117 4.42 -1.32 8.68
CA LEU A 117 4.84 -2.65 8.22
C LEU A 117 3.92 -3.21 7.12
N GLY A 118 4.50 -3.77 6.04
CA GLY A 118 3.73 -4.40 4.97
C GLY A 118 2.84 -3.41 4.22
N GLY A 119 1.57 -3.75 3.99
CA GLY A 119 0.56 -2.85 3.41
C GLY A 119 -0.13 -1.95 4.44
N ARG A 120 0.40 -1.82 5.66
CA ARG A 120 -0.11 -0.92 6.71
C ARG A 120 0.58 0.45 6.61
N GLY A 121 -0.03 1.46 7.20
CA GLY A 121 0.55 2.80 7.27
C GLY A 121 -0.51 3.87 7.46
N LEU A 122 -0.10 5.10 7.21
CA LEU A 122 -0.98 6.10 6.63
C LEU A 122 -1.35 5.61 5.22
N ILE A 123 -2.63 5.59 4.90
CA ILE A 123 -3.15 5.02 3.65
C ILE A 123 -3.67 6.11 2.73
N SER A 124 -4.33 7.13 3.28
CA SER A 124 -4.85 8.24 2.49
C SER A 124 -5.08 9.47 3.37
N CYS A 125 -5.03 10.63 2.72
CA CYS A 125 -5.31 11.93 3.31
C CYS A 125 -6.00 12.82 2.28
N ILE A 126 -7.11 13.44 2.67
CA ILE A 126 -7.86 14.33 1.76
C ILE A 126 -8.33 15.58 2.51
N ILE A 127 -8.37 16.71 1.81
CA ILE A 127 -8.92 17.96 2.29
C ILE A 127 -10.42 18.01 1.96
N ASP A 128 -11.21 18.59 2.86
CA ASP A 128 -12.65 18.75 2.64
C ASP A 128 -12.94 19.57 1.36
N THR A 129 -13.75 19.05 0.44
CA THR A 129 -14.08 19.77 -0.80
C THR A 129 -14.88 21.05 -0.54
N GLN A 130 -15.57 21.14 0.61
CA GLN A 130 -16.22 22.34 1.09
C GLN A 130 -15.33 23.13 2.08
N PHE A 131 -14.01 23.14 1.85
CA PHE A 131 -12.99 23.64 2.77
C PHE A 131 -13.28 25.00 3.43
N LYS A 132 -13.83 25.95 2.67
CA LYS A 132 -14.18 27.30 3.20
C LYS A 132 -15.16 27.25 4.37
N LYS A 133 -16.10 26.31 4.37
CA LYS A 133 -17.05 26.08 5.46
C LYS A 133 -16.48 25.09 6.48
N HIS A 134 -15.78 24.08 5.98
CA HIS A 134 -15.30 22.93 6.72
C HIS A 134 -13.77 22.82 6.60
N PRO A 135 -12.97 23.58 7.37
CA PRO A 135 -11.52 23.60 7.23
C PRO A 135 -10.90 22.34 7.85
N PHE A 136 -11.14 21.19 7.22
CA PHE A 136 -10.80 19.88 7.74
C PHE A 136 -9.89 19.09 6.78
N LEU A 137 -9.03 18.30 7.41
CA LEU A 137 -8.24 17.25 6.80
C LEU A 137 -8.78 15.92 7.31
N TYR A 138 -9.03 14.97 6.42
CA TYR A 138 -9.42 13.61 6.75
C TYR A 138 -8.25 12.67 6.50
N VAL A 139 -8.07 11.70 7.38
CA VAL A 139 -6.93 10.79 7.37
C VAL A 139 -7.40 9.36 7.62
N GLN A 140 -6.90 8.42 6.81
CA GLN A 140 -7.13 6.99 6.95
C GLN A 140 -5.81 6.28 7.27
N TYR A 141 -5.72 5.59 8.40
CA TYR A 141 -4.49 4.91 8.82
C TYR A 141 -4.73 3.63 9.63
N VAL A 142 -3.68 2.83 9.77
CA VAL A 142 -3.64 1.65 10.64
C VAL A 142 -3.04 2.03 12.00
N ASP A 143 -3.81 1.87 13.06
CA ASP A 143 -3.46 2.27 14.42
C ASP A 143 -2.58 1.23 15.13
N ARG A 144 -1.44 1.70 15.64
CA ARG A 144 -0.44 0.92 16.37
C ARG A 144 -0.93 0.49 17.76
N ARG A 145 -1.85 1.24 18.38
CA ARG A 145 -2.11 1.16 19.84
C ARG A 145 -2.76 -0.13 20.32
N LEU A 146 -3.31 -0.94 19.43
CA LEU A 146 -3.96 -2.20 19.80
C LEU A 146 -2.96 -3.28 20.26
N ASN A 147 -1.86 -3.44 19.52
CA ASN A 147 -0.94 -4.55 19.74
C ASN A 147 0.50 -4.06 19.53
N THR A 148 1.35 -4.29 20.53
CA THR A 148 2.75 -3.88 20.54
C THR A 148 3.60 -4.59 19.48
N SER A 149 3.19 -5.78 19.04
CA SER A 149 3.77 -6.44 17.88
C SER A 149 3.34 -5.70 16.61
N GLU A 150 4.30 -5.19 15.84
CA GLU A 150 4.04 -4.51 14.56
C GLU A 150 3.30 -5.40 13.55
N ASP A 151 3.45 -6.72 13.62
CA ASP A 151 2.84 -7.68 12.69
C ASP A 151 1.49 -8.23 13.17
N GLY A 152 1.21 -8.20 14.47
CA GLY A 152 -0.05 -8.68 15.04
C GLY A 152 -1.27 -7.90 14.56
N VAL A 153 -2.47 -8.33 14.98
CA VAL A 153 -3.76 -7.70 14.64
C VAL A 153 -3.75 -6.19 14.93
N LYS A 154 -4.39 -5.42 14.06
CA LYS A 154 -4.49 -3.96 14.14
C LYS A 154 -5.93 -3.49 13.94
N SER A 155 -6.13 -2.19 14.13
CA SER A 155 -7.39 -1.50 13.85
C SER A 155 -7.17 -0.36 12.87
N GLY A 156 -8.06 -0.25 11.88
CA GLY A 156 -8.10 0.93 11.02
C GLY A 156 -8.76 2.11 11.72
N LYS A 157 -8.37 3.33 11.35
CA LYS A 157 -9.01 4.58 11.80
C LYS A 157 -9.28 5.48 10.61
N ILE A 158 -10.47 6.09 10.60
CA ILE A 158 -10.78 7.26 9.78
C ILE A 158 -11.00 8.40 10.74
N VAL A 159 -10.18 9.44 10.62
CA VAL A 159 -10.16 10.57 11.55
C VAL A 159 -10.19 11.88 10.80
N ARG A 160 -10.59 12.93 11.51
CA ARG A 160 -10.63 14.31 11.03
C ARG A 160 -9.76 15.21 11.91
N PHE A 161 -9.03 16.10 11.28
CA PHE A 161 -8.24 17.17 11.89
C PHE A 161 -8.77 18.53 11.45
N ARG A 162 -8.56 19.56 12.28
CA ARG A 162 -8.78 20.96 11.88
C ARG A 162 -7.53 21.49 11.20
N VAL A 163 -7.69 22.23 10.12
CA VAL A 163 -6.61 22.98 9.48
C VAL A 163 -6.52 24.38 10.11
N SER A 164 -5.30 24.86 10.37
CA SER A 164 -5.06 26.20 10.91
C SER A 164 -5.45 27.29 9.92
N LYS A 165 -5.80 28.47 10.42
CA LYS A 165 -6.21 29.62 9.58
C LYS A 165 -5.11 30.07 8.61
N ASP A 166 -3.84 29.92 9.01
CA ASP A 166 -2.68 30.24 8.18
C ASP A 166 -2.30 29.12 7.20
N LEU A 167 -3.06 28.01 7.20
CA LEU A 167 -2.88 26.86 6.31
C LEU A 167 -1.49 26.21 6.40
N THR A 168 -0.85 26.31 7.56
CA THR A 168 0.49 25.73 7.79
C THR A 168 0.49 24.41 8.53
N ARG A 169 -0.61 24.04 9.20
CA ARG A 169 -0.71 22.80 9.97
C ARG A 169 -2.13 22.30 10.15
N ALA A 170 -2.25 21.00 10.39
CA ALA A 170 -3.45 20.38 10.94
C ALA A 170 -3.26 20.03 12.43
N PHE A 171 -4.35 20.07 13.19
CA PHE A 171 -4.32 19.82 14.63
C PHE A 171 -5.68 19.34 15.17
N GLY A 172 -5.67 18.95 16.45
CA GLY A 172 -6.77 18.23 17.07
C GLY A 172 -6.83 16.78 16.58
N GLN A 173 -7.88 16.04 16.91
CA GLN A 173 -8.25 14.80 16.22
C GLN A 173 -9.67 14.47 16.63
N VAL A 174 -10.52 14.08 15.67
CA VAL A 174 -11.81 13.47 15.92
C VAL A 174 -11.85 12.14 15.17
N VAL A 175 -12.10 11.04 15.88
CA VAL A 175 -12.29 9.73 15.22
C VAL A 175 -13.71 9.68 14.67
N LEU A 176 -13.83 9.45 13.36
CA LEU A 176 -15.11 9.33 12.67
C LEU A 176 -15.58 7.87 12.66
N ILE A 177 -14.70 6.98 12.20
CA ILE A 177 -14.91 5.52 12.19
C ILE A 177 -13.69 4.84 12.79
N GLY A 178 -13.91 3.76 13.53
CA GLY A 178 -12.90 3.02 14.23
C GLY A 178 -12.74 3.54 15.66
N LYS A 179 -13.78 4.02 16.36
CA LYS A 179 -13.59 4.38 17.79
C LYS A 179 -13.43 3.13 18.62
N GLN A 180 -14.18 2.10 18.28
CA GLN A 180 -14.03 0.78 18.88
C GLN A 180 -12.79 0.08 18.31
N VAL A 181 -12.25 -0.84 19.11
CA VAL A 181 -11.00 -1.55 18.81
C VAL A 181 -11.28 -3.04 19.03
N PRO A 182 -10.91 -3.92 18.09
CA PRO A 182 -11.08 -5.35 18.30
C PRO A 182 -10.12 -5.84 19.39
N PRO A 183 -10.33 -7.05 19.94
CA PRO A 183 -9.37 -7.68 20.84
C PRO A 183 -7.99 -7.86 20.19
N ALA A 184 -6.93 -7.81 20.99
CA ALA A 184 -5.56 -7.99 20.49
C ALA A 184 -5.29 -9.41 19.94
N THR A 185 -6.13 -10.37 20.31
CA THR A 185 -6.07 -11.77 19.88
C THR A 185 -6.70 -12.02 18.51
N GLY A 186 -7.29 -11.00 17.87
CA GLY A 186 -7.97 -11.13 16.57
C GLY A 186 -9.38 -10.58 16.62
N CYS A 187 -9.98 -10.46 15.44
CA CYS A 187 -11.34 -9.93 15.32
C CYS A 187 -12.45 -10.97 15.51
N GLY A 188 -12.09 -12.24 15.72
CA GLY A 188 -13.02 -13.33 16.05
C GLY A 188 -14.16 -13.57 15.04
N LEU A 189 -14.97 -14.59 15.34
CA LEU A 189 -16.29 -14.84 14.72
C LEU A 189 -17.45 -14.52 15.69
N ASN A 190 -17.14 -13.89 16.83
CA ASN A 190 -18.11 -13.57 17.87
C ASN A 190 -18.82 -12.25 17.52
N GLU A 191 -20.15 -12.29 17.48
CA GLU A 191 -21.07 -11.20 17.10
C GLU A 191 -20.85 -9.87 17.86
N SER A 192 -20.27 -9.90 19.07
CA SER A 192 -20.01 -8.70 19.88
C SER A 192 -18.88 -7.79 19.37
N ILE A 193 -18.06 -8.27 18.43
CA ILE A 193 -16.96 -7.50 17.81
C ILE A 193 -17.42 -6.82 16.50
N PHE A 194 -18.54 -7.26 15.91
CA PHE A 194 -19.09 -6.73 14.67
C PHE A 194 -19.96 -5.49 14.89
N SER A 195 -19.44 -4.51 15.63
CA SER A 195 -20.07 -3.20 15.61
C SER A 195 -19.68 -2.47 14.32
N LYS A 196 -20.60 -1.64 13.81
CA LYS A 196 -20.39 -0.76 12.64
C LYS A 196 -19.22 0.25 12.80
N ASP A 197 -18.53 0.23 13.94
CA ASP A 197 -17.44 1.14 14.28
C ASP A 197 -16.12 0.42 14.62
N VAL A 198 -16.01 -0.90 14.38
CA VAL A 198 -14.76 -1.67 14.47
C VAL A 198 -14.18 -1.93 13.09
N ILE A 199 -13.07 -1.27 12.74
CA ILE A 199 -12.31 -1.62 11.53
C ILE A 199 -11.25 -2.64 11.92
N CYS A 200 -11.56 -3.89 11.69
CA CYS A 200 -10.69 -5.02 11.93
C CYS A 200 -9.60 -5.14 10.86
N LEU A 201 -8.33 -5.33 11.27
CA LEU A 201 -7.23 -5.65 10.36
C LEU A 201 -6.40 -6.81 10.91
N ASP A 202 -6.78 -8.05 10.55
CA ASP A 202 -6.16 -9.27 11.07
C ASP A 202 -4.76 -9.51 10.47
N SER A 203 -4.53 -9.11 9.21
CA SER A 203 -3.23 -9.26 8.54
C SER A 203 -2.55 -7.92 8.24
N LYS A 204 -1.35 -7.96 7.65
CA LYS A 204 -0.65 -6.77 7.13
C LYS A 204 -0.91 -6.51 5.65
N HIS A 205 -1.82 -7.24 5.02
CA HIS A 205 -2.15 -7.15 3.60
C HIS A 205 -3.60 -6.71 3.41
N HIS A 206 -3.91 -6.16 2.22
CA HIS A 206 -5.27 -5.74 1.83
C HIS A 206 -6.00 -4.92 2.89
N ASN A 207 -5.28 -4.05 3.60
CA ASN A 207 -5.85 -3.16 4.60
C ASN A 207 -6.45 -1.94 3.90
N MET A 208 -7.52 -1.38 4.45
CA MET A 208 -8.02 -0.04 4.07
C MET A 208 -8.10 0.12 2.53
N GLY A 209 -8.04 1.32 1.96
CA GLY A 209 -8.10 1.42 0.49
C GLY A 209 -8.13 2.82 -0.10
N GLY A 210 -8.23 3.86 0.72
CA GLY A 210 -8.27 5.24 0.28
C GLY A 210 -9.53 5.98 0.70
N LEU A 211 -9.44 7.30 0.65
CA LEU A 211 -10.56 8.21 0.82
C LEU A 211 -10.77 9.00 -0.48
N ALA A 212 -12.02 9.31 -0.79
CA ALA A 212 -12.36 10.26 -1.84
C ALA A 212 -13.56 11.10 -1.39
N MET A 213 -13.69 12.32 -1.90
CA MET A 213 -14.80 13.19 -1.54
C MET A 213 -15.43 13.80 -2.78
N SER A 214 -16.76 13.77 -2.84
CA SER A 214 -17.49 14.42 -3.93
C SER A 214 -17.41 15.95 -3.80
N PRO A 215 -17.67 16.69 -4.89
CA PRO A 215 -17.82 18.15 -4.82
C PRO A 215 -18.94 18.61 -3.87
N SER A 216 -19.93 17.74 -3.61
CA SER A 216 -21.02 18.00 -2.66
C SER A 216 -20.67 17.69 -1.20
N GLY A 217 -19.47 17.18 -0.91
CA GLY A 217 -18.97 16.89 0.44
C GLY A 217 -19.26 15.48 0.96
N ASN A 218 -19.79 14.57 0.14
CA ASN A 218 -19.94 13.16 0.55
C ASN A 218 -18.58 12.48 0.51
N MET A 219 -18.20 11.78 1.57
CA MET A 219 -16.93 11.06 1.67
C MET A 219 -17.13 9.57 1.38
N PHE A 220 -16.37 9.04 0.42
CA PHE A 220 -16.27 7.62 0.11
C PHE A 220 -15.03 7.03 0.78
N ILE A 221 -15.20 5.86 1.40
CA ILE A 221 -14.15 5.19 2.17
C ILE A 221 -14.00 3.78 1.62
N ALA A 222 -12.85 3.47 1.06
CA ALA A 222 -12.51 2.11 0.65
C ALA A 222 -11.85 1.36 1.80
N LEU A 223 -12.29 0.12 2.02
CA LEU A 223 -11.78 -0.79 3.04
C LEU A 223 -11.56 -2.17 2.41
N GLY A 224 -10.31 -2.63 2.39
CA GLY A 224 -9.96 -3.97 1.95
C GLY A 224 -10.40 -5.04 2.96
N ASP A 225 -10.21 -6.31 2.59
CA ASP A 225 -10.65 -7.47 3.37
C ASP A 225 -9.72 -7.80 4.57
N ALA A 226 -8.54 -7.18 4.60
CA ALA A 226 -7.47 -7.41 5.56
C ALA A 226 -7.02 -8.88 5.67
N GLN A 227 -7.18 -9.68 4.62
CA GLN A 227 -6.76 -11.09 4.58
C GLN A 227 -5.48 -11.30 3.78
N ALA A 228 -4.79 -12.41 4.02
CA ALA A 228 -3.57 -12.79 3.30
C ALA A 228 -3.43 -14.31 3.23
N PRO A 229 -2.79 -14.88 2.19
CA PRO A 229 -2.41 -16.29 2.18
C PRO A 229 -1.39 -16.62 3.30
N PRO A 230 -1.40 -17.86 3.85
CA PRO A 230 -2.30 -18.98 3.53
C PRO A 230 -3.67 -18.87 4.22
N ASP A 231 -3.87 -17.82 5.01
CA ASP A 231 -5.01 -17.59 5.91
C ASP A 231 -6.28 -17.14 5.17
N PHE A 232 -6.59 -17.74 4.01
CA PHE A 232 -7.95 -17.75 3.47
C PHE A 232 -8.81 -18.66 4.37
N GLU A 233 -8.92 -18.29 5.64
CA GLU A 233 -9.79 -18.94 6.61
C GLU A 233 -11.23 -18.47 6.42
N ASP A 234 -12.14 -19.04 7.22
CA ASP A 234 -13.55 -18.64 7.28
C ASP A 234 -13.71 -17.11 7.48
N THR A 235 -12.70 -16.45 8.05
CA THR A 235 -12.64 -14.99 8.24
C THR A 235 -12.69 -14.18 6.93
N ALA A 236 -12.28 -14.75 5.80
CA ALA A 236 -12.36 -14.08 4.50
C ALA A 236 -13.82 -13.90 4.03
N PHE A 237 -14.71 -14.84 4.38
CA PHE A 237 -16.13 -14.75 4.03
C PHE A 237 -16.90 -13.66 4.81
N ARG A 238 -16.31 -13.08 5.87
CA ARG A 238 -16.88 -11.91 6.56
C ARG A 238 -17.05 -10.70 5.64
N THR A 239 -16.33 -10.65 4.51
CA THR A 239 -16.57 -9.64 3.48
C THR A 239 -17.99 -9.69 2.90
N GLN A 240 -18.70 -10.81 3.02
CA GLN A 240 -20.10 -10.95 2.62
C GLN A 240 -21.09 -10.52 3.72
N ASP A 241 -20.62 -10.38 4.96
CA ASP A 241 -21.42 -9.84 6.06
C ASP A 241 -21.55 -8.31 5.91
N LEU A 242 -22.79 -7.81 5.93
CA LEU A 242 -23.09 -6.37 5.83
C LEU A 242 -22.71 -5.59 7.09
N GLU A 243 -22.61 -6.28 8.23
CA GLU A 243 -22.24 -5.67 9.51
C GLU A 243 -20.70 -5.68 9.71
N PHE A 244 -19.95 -6.33 8.81
CA PHE A 244 -18.48 -6.28 8.78
C PHE A 244 -17.96 -5.23 7.78
N MET A 245 -17.11 -4.33 8.28
CA MET A 245 -16.58 -3.22 7.49
C MET A 245 -15.51 -3.60 6.46
N GLY A 246 -14.86 -4.76 6.60
CA GLY A 246 -13.84 -5.20 5.63
C GLY A 246 -14.44 -5.58 4.27
N GLY A 247 -13.71 -5.26 3.20
CA GLY A 247 -14.10 -5.54 1.81
C GLY A 247 -15.26 -4.68 1.30
N LYS A 248 -15.36 -3.43 1.76
CA LYS A 248 -16.48 -2.53 1.47
C LYS A 248 -16.01 -1.18 0.93
N VAL A 249 -16.93 -0.50 0.24
CA VAL A 249 -16.87 0.94 -0.01
C VAL A 249 -18.04 1.58 0.75
N LEU A 250 -17.72 2.44 1.72
CA LEU A 250 -18.71 3.16 2.52
C LEU A 250 -18.90 4.57 1.95
N CYS A 251 -20.08 5.15 2.18
CA CYS A 251 -20.36 6.55 1.89
C CYS A 251 -20.86 7.22 3.18
N ILE A 252 -20.26 8.35 3.54
CA ILE A 252 -20.70 9.23 4.63
C ILE A 252 -21.15 10.55 4.02
N THR A 253 -22.33 11.02 4.41
CA THR A 253 -22.95 12.27 3.96
C THR A 253 -22.95 13.34 5.04
#